data_AF-A0AAE3KFD1-F1
#
_entry.id   AF-A0AAE3KFD1-F1
#
_cell.length_a   1.000
_cell.length_b   1.000
_cell.length_c   1.000
_cell.angle_alpha   90.00
_cell.angle_beta   90.00
_cell.angle_gamma   90.00
#
_symmetry.space_group_name_H-M   'P 1'
#
loop_
_entity.id
_entity.type
_entity.pdbx_description
1 polymer ?
#
loop_
_entity_poly.entity_id
_entity_poly.type
_entity_poly.pdbx_seq_one_letter_code
_entity_poly.pdbx_strand_id
1 'polypeptide(L)'
;MSSPTTSVDVYKLMHWLNARKLTPTHLRELTGLELDLPGKDAPEEIPLAMADVRLLAKALNVAPDKLTAGGGRQPAVIHQSAAETEATRRAVWRDNIHFYNYYSLPAPTGWIAPVVLDILCPQGRLPKLNNGHLEPAITINIGPGDIFGRWGTDINELTWARLAANHDGDPAWIIGDSYLEPSYRPHSYALATAEPARIISYTCKSNLQALLALANHWPDPVFDRFVEDWSADAHAAMLAIAATRRGFTVAALASAAGISRQHLDDHLAGDTAALDLVALRRLGAVLGLDYRLLLPPAHQHDAIGKTSCSIEQSRATIREFHSYTVASMAAAPQLPDLVGLFMRVDRSAAQPANLVDHGASHYLATDGSMIAWWLDTDGTLRRQRLNRDDSLWVGPCVPHGFTGNGSLIKLGNGEGYGYLDQVELTNTVERTATLRRSRHDRADWGYDQPTA
;
A
#
# COMPACT_ATOMS: atom_id res chain seq x y z
N MET A 1 -2.32 -16.22 -40.68
CA MET A 1 -1.82 -15.99 -39.31
C MET A 1 -3.02 -15.69 -38.45
N SER A 2 -3.32 -16.52 -37.45
CA SER A 2 -4.44 -16.28 -36.52
C SER A 2 -4.13 -15.04 -35.70
N SER A 3 -5.04 -14.06 -35.68
CA SER A 3 -4.92 -12.90 -34.80
C SER A 3 -4.85 -13.36 -33.34
N PRO A 4 -3.98 -12.77 -32.51
CA PRO A 4 -3.90 -13.13 -31.09
C PRO A 4 -5.27 -12.92 -30.43
N THR A 5 -5.76 -13.97 -29.78
CA THR A 5 -6.97 -13.95 -28.96
C THR A 5 -6.65 -13.41 -27.58
N THR A 6 -7.57 -12.65 -26.99
CA THR A 6 -7.50 -12.14 -25.62
C THR A 6 -8.85 -12.33 -24.94
N SER A 7 -8.86 -12.40 -23.62
CA SER A 7 -10.10 -12.40 -22.84
C SER A 7 -10.57 -10.98 -22.55
N VAL A 8 -11.86 -10.71 -22.76
CA VAL A 8 -12.56 -9.52 -22.24
C VAL A 8 -13.19 -9.87 -20.90
N ASP A 9 -12.98 -9.03 -19.90
CA ASP A 9 -13.59 -9.15 -18.57
C ASP A 9 -15.01 -8.60 -18.60
N VAL A 10 -16.01 -9.45 -18.33
CA VAL A 10 -17.43 -9.07 -18.41
C VAL A 10 -17.78 -8.02 -17.36
N TYR A 11 -17.15 -8.03 -16.19
CA TYR A 11 -17.38 -6.98 -15.19
C TYR A 11 -16.94 -5.61 -15.72
N LYS A 12 -15.76 -5.53 -16.35
CA LYS A 12 -15.27 -4.28 -16.95
C LYS A 12 -16.14 -3.84 -18.12
N LEU A 13 -16.54 -4.77 -18.98
CA LEU A 13 -17.41 -4.48 -20.13
C LEU A 13 -18.75 -3.91 -19.67
N MET A 14 -19.41 -4.57 -18.71
CA MET A 14 -20.68 -4.12 -18.15
C MET A 14 -20.54 -2.78 -17.44
N HIS A 15 -19.45 -2.56 -16.69
CA HIS A 15 -19.14 -1.27 -16.09
C HIS A 15 -19.10 -0.15 -17.14
N TRP A 16 -18.40 -0.35 -18.26
CA TRP A 16 -18.29 0.68 -19.30
C TRP A 16 -19.57 0.87 -20.10
N LEU A 17 -20.33 -0.19 -20.38
CA LEU A 17 -21.68 -0.07 -20.95
C LEU A 17 -22.57 0.80 -20.06
N ASN A 18 -22.57 0.51 -18.77
CA ASN A 18 -23.32 1.23 -17.75
C ASN A 18 -22.85 2.70 -17.62
N ALA A 19 -21.54 2.95 -17.71
CA ALA A 19 -20.96 4.29 -17.70
C ALA A 19 -21.36 5.11 -18.94
N ARG A 20 -21.52 4.46 -20.09
CA ARG A 20 -21.92 5.08 -21.37
C ARG A 20 -23.42 5.08 -21.64
N LYS A 21 -24.23 4.48 -20.77
CA LYS A 21 -25.69 4.29 -20.97
C LYS A 21 -26.02 3.53 -22.25
N LEU A 22 -25.19 2.54 -22.58
CA LEU A 22 -25.37 1.69 -23.75
C LEU A 22 -25.93 0.33 -23.34
N THR A 23 -26.92 -0.15 -24.09
CA THR A 23 -27.43 -1.51 -23.96
C THR A 23 -26.54 -2.47 -24.76
N PRO A 24 -26.59 -3.79 -24.49
CA PRO A 24 -25.97 -4.79 -25.36
C PRO A 24 -26.43 -4.66 -26.83
N THR A 25 -27.70 -4.30 -27.06
CA THR A 25 -28.23 -4.03 -28.40
C THR A 25 -27.53 -2.87 -29.08
N HIS A 26 -27.37 -1.72 -28.40
CA HIS A 26 -26.63 -0.59 -28.96
C HIS A 26 -25.18 -0.95 -29.25
N LEU A 27 -24.54 -1.73 -28.38
CA LEU A 27 -23.17 -2.19 -28.60
C LEU A 27 -23.07 -3.05 -29.86
N ARG A 28 -24.01 -3.98 -30.05
CA ARG A 28 -24.10 -4.81 -31.26
C ARG A 28 -24.32 -3.97 -32.50
N GLU A 29 -25.20 -2.97 -32.47
CA GLU A 29 -25.43 -2.07 -33.60
C GLU A 29 -24.19 -1.25 -33.96
N LEU A 30 -23.43 -0.79 -32.96
CA LEU A 30 -22.21 0.00 -33.16
C LEU A 30 -21.01 -0.82 -33.66
N THR A 31 -20.95 -2.10 -33.32
CA THR A 31 -19.75 -2.93 -33.54
C THR A 31 -19.97 -4.10 -34.49
N GLY A 32 -21.23 -4.49 -34.73
CA GLY A 32 -21.60 -5.72 -35.43
C GLY A 32 -21.31 -7.00 -34.63
N LEU A 33 -20.84 -6.90 -33.39
CA LEU A 33 -20.46 -8.04 -32.57
C LEU A 33 -21.68 -8.59 -31.83
N GLU A 34 -21.95 -9.88 -31.99
CA GLU A 34 -22.89 -10.61 -31.15
C GLU A 34 -22.15 -11.16 -29.94
N LEU A 35 -22.43 -10.56 -28.78
CA LEU A 35 -21.91 -11.00 -27.49
C LEU A 35 -23.09 -11.53 -26.67
N ASP A 36 -22.91 -12.70 -26.05
CA ASP A 36 -23.89 -13.28 -25.13
C ASP A 36 -23.87 -12.52 -23.80
N LEU A 37 -24.60 -11.39 -23.76
CA LEU A 37 -24.77 -10.48 -22.64
C LEU A 37 -26.27 -10.17 -22.58
N PRO A 38 -27.10 -10.78 -21.72
CA PRO A 38 -27.00 -10.58 -20.26
C PRO A 38 -27.48 -11.76 -19.36
N GLY A 39 -27.07 -11.77 -18.09
CA GLY A 39 -27.64 -12.65 -17.05
C GLY A 39 -26.62 -13.03 -15.97
N LYS A 40 -27.10 -13.53 -14.80
CA LYS A 40 -26.23 -14.07 -13.74
C LYS A 40 -25.33 -15.22 -14.22
N ASP A 41 -25.71 -15.84 -15.33
CA ASP A 41 -25.03 -16.99 -15.94
C ASP A 41 -24.03 -16.59 -17.04
N ALA A 42 -23.87 -15.29 -17.33
CA ALA A 42 -22.86 -14.82 -18.27
C ALA A 42 -21.45 -15.25 -17.81
N PRO A 43 -20.55 -15.64 -18.73
CA PRO A 43 -19.20 -16.06 -18.36
C PRO A 43 -18.44 -14.92 -17.67
N GLU A 44 -17.40 -15.25 -16.88
CA GLU A 44 -16.55 -14.20 -16.27
C GLU A 44 -15.75 -13.45 -17.34
N GLU A 45 -15.38 -14.18 -18.40
CA GLU A 45 -14.54 -13.70 -19.50
C GLU A 45 -15.08 -14.17 -20.86
N ILE A 46 -14.94 -13.34 -21.88
CA ILE A 46 -15.29 -13.66 -23.27
C ILE A 46 -14.01 -13.64 -24.13
N PRO A 47 -13.60 -14.76 -24.74
CA PRO A 47 -12.46 -14.79 -25.64
C PRO A 47 -12.81 -14.09 -26.96
N LEU A 48 -12.05 -13.06 -27.33
CA LEU A 48 -12.23 -12.30 -28.57
C LEU A 48 -10.90 -12.08 -29.29
N ALA A 49 -10.95 -11.88 -30.60
CA ALA A 49 -9.78 -11.41 -31.33
C ALA A 49 -9.46 -9.96 -30.93
N MET A 50 -8.18 -9.58 -30.90
CA MET A 50 -7.77 -8.22 -30.53
C MET A 50 -8.39 -7.13 -31.45
N ALA A 51 -8.74 -7.48 -32.69
CA ALA A 51 -9.47 -6.57 -33.59
C ALA A 51 -10.86 -6.22 -33.04
N ASP A 52 -11.60 -7.21 -32.53
CA ASP A 52 -12.93 -7.03 -31.94
C ASP A 52 -12.85 -6.26 -30.62
N VAL A 53 -11.84 -6.54 -29.79
CA VAL A 53 -11.58 -5.76 -28.57
C VAL A 53 -11.33 -4.29 -28.90
N ARG A 54 -10.61 -3.98 -29.98
CA ARG A 54 -10.42 -2.58 -30.42
C ARG A 54 -11.71 -1.95 -30.92
N LEU A 55 -12.61 -2.71 -31.55
CA LEU A 55 -13.95 -2.22 -31.92
C LEU A 55 -14.78 -1.88 -30.68
N LEU A 56 -14.81 -2.78 -29.68
CA LEU A 56 -15.47 -2.53 -28.40
C LEU A 56 -14.90 -1.30 -27.69
N ALA A 57 -13.57 -1.22 -27.58
CA ALA A 57 -12.86 -0.12 -26.95
C ALA A 57 -13.17 1.22 -27.63
N LYS A 58 -13.22 1.23 -28.97
CA LYS A 58 -13.62 2.40 -29.75
C LYS A 58 -15.09 2.79 -29.49
N ALA A 59 -16.02 1.84 -29.49
CA ALA A 59 -17.44 2.09 -29.24
C ALA A 59 -17.69 2.66 -27.83
N LEU A 60 -16.91 2.20 -26.85
CA LEU A 60 -16.98 2.64 -25.45
C LEU A 60 -16.11 3.87 -25.14
N ASN A 61 -15.33 4.33 -26.12
CA ASN A 61 -14.33 5.40 -25.99
C ASN A 61 -13.39 5.17 -24.79
N VAL A 62 -12.73 4.02 -24.79
CA VAL A 62 -11.72 3.59 -23.80
C VAL A 62 -10.55 2.92 -24.50
N ALA A 63 -9.44 2.76 -23.78
CA ALA A 63 -8.32 1.95 -24.25
C ALA A 63 -8.62 0.44 -24.09
N PRO A 64 -8.10 -0.46 -24.96
CA PRO A 64 -8.38 -1.90 -24.90
C PRO A 64 -8.09 -2.57 -23.55
N ASP A 65 -7.05 -2.14 -22.83
CA ASP A 65 -6.67 -2.66 -21.51
C ASP A 65 -7.74 -2.42 -20.43
N LYS A 66 -8.63 -1.45 -20.65
CA LYS A 66 -9.79 -1.18 -19.78
C LYS A 66 -10.90 -2.22 -19.94
N LEU A 67 -10.83 -3.09 -20.94
CA LEU A 67 -11.80 -4.15 -21.22
C LEU A 67 -11.23 -5.55 -21.01
N THR A 68 -9.93 -5.75 -21.23
CA THR A 68 -9.33 -7.08 -21.15
C THR A 68 -9.23 -7.59 -19.71
N ALA A 69 -9.40 -8.89 -19.52
CA ALA A 69 -9.06 -9.55 -18.26
C ALA A 69 -7.56 -9.37 -17.99
N GLY A 70 -7.21 -9.07 -16.75
CA GLY A 70 -5.82 -8.82 -16.35
C GLY A 70 -5.53 -9.55 -15.06
N GLY A 71 -4.53 -10.44 -15.08
CA GLY A 71 -4.10 -11.25 -13.93
C GLY A 71 -5.11 -12.34 -13.59
N GLY A 72 -4.67 -13.60 -13.51
CA GLY A 72 -5.50 -14.69 -13.00
C GLY A 72 -5.94 -14.43 -11.54
N ARG A 73 -6.80 -15.31 -11.01
CA ARG A 73 -7.15 -15.27 -9.57
C ARG A 73 -5.89 -15.23 -8.73
N GLN A 74 -5.81 -14.26 -7.83
CA GLN A 74 -4.68 -14.13 -6.92
C GLN A 74 -4.62 -15.37 -6.02
N PRO A 75 -3.42 -15.92 -5.75
CA PRO A 75 -3.27 -17.00 -4.77
C PRO A 75 -3.67 -16.51 -3.38
N ALA A 76 -4.02 -17.44 -2.48
CA ALA A 76 -4.21 -17.08 -1.06
C ALA A 76 -2.87 -16.81 -0.37
N VAL A 77 -1.85 -17.61 -0.70
CA VAL A 77 -0.49 -17.53 -0.14
C VAL A 77 0.52 -17.85 -1.24
N ILE A 78 1.66 -17.16 -1.21
CA ILE A 78 2.85 -17.51 -1.99
C ILE A 78 3.97 -17.81 -1.00
N HIS A 79 4.55 -19.00 -1.09
CA HIS A 79 5.72 -19.38 -0.30
C HIS A 79 6.98 -19.33 -1.17
N GLN A 80 8.07 -18.85 -0.58
CA GLN A 80 9.39 -18.88 -1.19
C GLN A 80 10.42 -19.31 -0.15
N SER A 81 11.12 -20.39 -0.46
CA SER A 81 12.20 -20.91 0.36
C SER A 81 13.44 -20.02 0.32
N ALA A 82 14.33 -20.16 1.30
CA ALA A 82 15.62 -19.48 1.33
C ALA A 82 16.44 -19.68 0.04
N ALA A 83 16.41 -20.89 -0.53
CA ALA A 83 17.11 -21.21 -1.78
C ALA A 83 16.51 -20.50 -2.99
N GLU A 84 15.18 -20.40 -3.05
CA GLU A 84 14.49 -19.63 -4.10
C GLU A 84 14.77 -18.14 -3.96
N THR A 85 14.83 -17.61 -2.72
CA THR A 85 15.25 -16.23 -2.45
C THR A 85 16.69 -15.97 -2.91
N GLU A 86 17.63 -16.84 -2.57
CA GLU A 86 19.02 -16.74 -3.04
C GLU A 86 19.11 -16.75 -4.57
N ALA A 87 18.28 -17.56 -5.25
CA ALA A 87 18.24 -17.60 -6.71
C ALA A 87 17.80 -16.27 -7.36
N THR A 88 17.16 -15.36 -6.61
CA THR A 88 16.78 -14.01 -7.10
C THR A 88 17.91 -12.98 -7.00
N ARG A 89 19.08 -13.36 -6.50
CA ARG A 89 20.22 -12.47 -6.21
C ARG A 89 20.62 -11.61 -7.40
N ARG A 90 20.74 -10.30 -7.16
CA ARG A 90 21.24 -9.32 -8.14
C ARG A 90 22.35 -8.47 -7.54
N ALA A 91 23.54 -8.57 -8.10
CA ALA A 91 24.66 -7.71 -7.71
C ALA A 91 24.44 -6.29 -8.21
N VAL A 92 24.62 -5.31 -7.34
CA VAL A 92 24.54 -3.88 -7.68
C VAL A 92 25.90 -3.24 -7.51
N TRP A 93 26.40 -2.66 -8.60
CA TRP A 93 27.63 -1.89 -8.63
C TRP A 93 27.32 -0.41 -8.47
N ARG A 94 27.94 0.23 -7.48
CA ARG A 94 27.81 1.66 -7.23
C ARG A 94 29.12 2.15 -6.64
N ASP A 95 29.53 3.35 -7.05
CA ASP A 95 30.78 3.95 -6.58
C ASP A 95 32.01 3.04 -6.85
N ASN A 96 32.00 2.36 -8.01
CA ASN A 96 33.06 1.44 -8.45
C ASN A 96 33.34 0.27 -7.50
N ILE A 97 32.37 -0.12 -6.67
CA ILE A 97 32.43 -1.35 -5.86
C ILE A 97 31.17 -2.18 -6.02
N HIS A 98 31.27 -3.47 -5.70
CA HIS A 98 30.12 -4.31 -5.45
C HIS A 98 29.46 -3.81 -4.16
N PHE A 99 28.38 -3.08 -4.31
CA PHE A 99 27.84 -2.22 -3.26
C PHE A 99 26.75 -2.94 -2.46
N TYR A 100 25.89 -3.70 -3.15
CA TYR A 100 24.84 -4.54 -2.57
C TYR A 100 24.67 -5.84 -3.35
N ASN A 101 24.09 -6.84 -2.70
CA ASN A 101 23.24 -7.83 -3.36
C ASN A 101 21.78 -7.53 -3.03
N TYR A 102 20.88 -7.65 -3.99
CA TYR A 102 19.44 -7.56 -3.79
C TYR A 102 18.80 -8.94 -3.97
N TYR A 103 17.88 -9.30 -3.09
CA TYR A 103 17.06 -10.49 -3.17
C TYR A 103 15.59 -10.09 -3.09
N SER A 104 14.74 -10.68 -3.92
CA SER A 104 13.31 -10.40 -3.95
C SER A 104 12.56 -11.44 -3.11
N LEU A 105 11.74 -10.97 -2.18
CA LEU A 105 10.77 -11.79 -1.44
C LEU A 105 9.52 -12.06 -2.30
N PRO A 106 8.67 -13.05 -1.96
CA PRO A 106 7.53 -13.41 -2.79
C PRO A 106 6.49 -12.28 -2.83
N ALA A 107 5.91 -12.06 -4.01
CA ALA A 107 4.74 -11.20 -4.21
C ALA A 107 3.98 -11.65 -5.47
N PRO A 108 2.68 -11.34 -5.59
CA PRO A 108 1.93 -11.57 -6.82
C PRO A 108 2.54 -10.81 -8.00
N THR A 109 2.32 -11.30 -9.22
CA THR A 109 2.78 -10.60 -10.42
C THR A 109 2.18 -9.19 -10.51
N GLY A 110 3.04 -8.19 -10.71
CA GLY A 110 2.66 -6.78 -10.80
C GLY A 110 2.58 -6.05 -9.46
N TRP A 111 2.80 -6.75 -8.34
CA TRP A 111 2.87 -6.16 -7.00
C TRP A 111 4.32 -5.84 -6.63
N ILE A 112 4.49 -4.95 -5.64
CA ILE A 112 5.82 -4.56 -5.17
C ILE A 112 6.34 -5.64 -4.22
N ALA A 113 7.36 -6.37 -4.65
CA ALA A 113 8.04 -7.37 -3.82
C ALA A 113 8.96 -6.69 -2.79
N PRO A 114 8.93 -7.09 -1.50
CA PRO A 114 9.94 -6.70 -0.53
C PRO A 114 11.33 -7.12 -0.99
N VAL A 115 12.35 -6.45 -0.47
CA VAL A 115 13.73 -6.72 -0.82
C VAL A 115 14.57 -6.99 0.44
N VAL A 116 15.36 -8.04 0.41
CA VAL A 116 16.51 -8.23 1.32
C VAL A 116 17.76 -7.72 0.63
N LEU A 117 18.61 -6.99 1.35
CA LEU A 117 19.88 -6.49 0.81
C LEU A 117 21.04 -6.98 1.66
N ASP A 118 22.09 -7.48 1.01
CA ASP A 118 23.42 -7.56 1.64
C ASP A 118 24.07 -6.18 1.59
N ILE A 119 24.56 -5.69 2.73
CA ILE A 119 25.30 -4.42 2.81
C ILE A 119 26.78 -4.70 2.58
N LEU A 120 27.33 -4.29 1.42
CA LEU A 120 28.71 -4.60 1.03
C LEU A 120 29.62 -3.38 0.96
N CYS A 121 29.06 -2.16 1.03
CA CYS A 121 29.87 -0.96 1.20
C CYS A 121 30.60 -1.05 2.55
N PRO A 122 31.95 -1.05 2.57
CA PRO A 122 32.72 -1.38 3.76
C PRO A 122 32.70 -0.25 4.80
N GLN A 123 33.02 -0.60 6.04
CA GLN A 123 33.32 0.36 7.10
C GLN A 123 34.40 1.35 6.65
N GLY A 124 34.22 2.62 6.99
CA GLY A 124 35.17 3.70 6.63
C GLY A 124 34.99 4.25 5.22
N ARG A 125 34.10 3.68 4.40
CA ARG A 125 33.68 4.27 3.12
C ARG A 125 32.31 4.90 3.26
N LEU A 126 32.20 6.18 2.90
CA LEU A 126 30.91 6.87 2.89
C LEU A 126 30.04 6.33 1.74
N PRO A 127 28.86 5.74 2.01
CA PRO A 127 28.04 5.12 0.98
C PRO A 127 27.45 6.18 0.03
N LYS A 128 27.46 5.86 -1.27
CA LYS A 128 26.88 6.72 -2.32
C LYS A 128 25.35 6.64 -2.29
N LEU A 129 24.71 7.79 -2.09
CA LEU A 129 23.25 7.95 -2.09
C LEU A 129 22.63 7.45 -3.40
N ASN A 130 21.40 6.94 -3.30
CA ASN A 130 20.51 6.79 -4.45
C ASN A 130 19.83 8.13 -4.79
N ASN A 131 18.79 8.11 -5.62
CA ASN A 131 18.03 9.30 -6.00
C ASN A 131 16.74 9.51 -5.18
N GLY A 132 16.47 8.64 -4.20
CA GLY A 132 15.15 8.48 -3.60
C GLY A 132 14.15 7.82 -4.55
N HIS A 133 12.97 7.47 -4.01
CA HIS A 133 11.84 6.91 -4.76
C HIS A 133 10.51 7.31 -4.12
N LEU A 134 9.42 7.27 -4.90
CA LEU A 134 8.10 7.72 -4.46
C LEU A 134 7.58 6.89 -3.27
N GLU A 135 7.86 5.60 -3.27
CA GLU A 135 7.36 4.66 -2.28
C GLU A 135 8.03 4.95 -0.92
N PRO A 136 7.26 5.17 0.16
CA PRO A 136 7.82 5.12 1.50
C PRO A 136 8.15 3.66 1.85
N ALA A 137 9.08 3.45 2.79
CA ALA A 137 9.50 2.11 3.18
C ALA A 137 9.72 2.00 4.68
N ILE A 138 9.56 0.78 5.21
CA ILE A 138 10.13 0.41 6.50
C ILE A 138 11.42 -0.36 6.22
N THR A 139 12.48 0.05 6.88
CA THR A 139 13.78 -0.62 6.78
C THR A 139 14.19 -1.14 8.15
N ILE A 140 14.66 -2.38 8.18
CA ILE A 140 15.06 -3.10 9.40
C ILE A 140 16.46 -3.64 9.20
N ASN A 141 17.36 -3.39 10.17
CA ASN A 141 18.61 -4.13 10.24
C ASN A 141 18.33 -5.55 10.74
N ILE A 142 18.58 -6.55 9.88
CA ILE A 142 18.37 -7.96 10.23
C ILE A 142 19.68 -8.66 10.64
N GLY A 143 20.76 -7.89 10.77
CA GLY A 143 22.04 -8.30 11.33
C GLY A 143 22.86 -9.27 10.44
N PRO A 144 23.89 -9.91 11.02
CA PRO A 144 24.29 -9.79 12.43
C PRO A 144 25.06 -8.49 12.75
N GLY A 145 25.68 -7.82 11.78
CA GLY A 145 26.44 -6.58 12.01
C GLY A 145 25.60 -5.29 12.10
N ASP A 146 26.18 -4.28 12.75
CA ASP A 146 25.68 -2.91 12.71
C ASP A 146 25.91 -2.28 11.32
N ILE A 147 25.03 -1.36 10.92
CA ILE A 147 25.19 -0.57 9.68
C ILE A 147 25.07 0.92 9.97
N PHE A 148 25.60 1.74 9.08
CA PHE A 148 25.28 3.16 9.01
C PHE A 148 24.26 3.43 7.91
N GLY A 149 23.21 4.17 8.25
CA GLY A 149 22.29 4.80 7.30
C GLY A 149 22.72 6.22 6.98
N ARG A 150 22.67 6.59 5.71
CA ARG A 150 22.90 7.93 5.19
C ARG A 150 21.64 8.45 4.51
N TRP A 151 21.20 9.67 4.83
CA TRP A 151 19.99 10.30 4.28
C TRP A 151 20.20 11.69 3.68
N GLY A 152 21.45 12.14 3.57
CA GLY A 152 21.78 13.47 3.08
C GLY A 152 23.21 13.59 2.57
N THR A 153 23.46 14.64 1.80
CA THR A 153 24.81 14.96 1.29
C THR A 153 25.72 15.34 2.45
N ASP A 154 25.26 16.25 3.30
CA ASP A 154 25.95 16.69 4.51
C ASP A 154 25.88 15.60 5.58
N ILE A 155 26.95 15.46 6.36
CA ILE A 155 27.05 14.43 7.40
C ILE A 155 26.87 15.09 8.77
N ASN A 156 25.77 14.75 9.44
CA ASN A 156 25.44 15.18 10.79
C ASN A 156 24.54 14.12 11.46
N GLU A 157 24.12 14.34 12.71
CA GLU A 157 23.33 13.39 13.50
C GLU A 157 21.96 13.04 12.89
N LEU A 158 21.38 13.91 12.05
CA LEU A 158 20.12 13.65 11.36
C LEU A 158 20.34 12.79 10.10
N THR A 159 21.40 13.09 9.35
CA THR A 159 21.65 12.52 8.02
C THR A 159 22.61 11.33 8.02
N TRP A 160 23.21 10.99 9.16
CA TRP A 160 24.12 9.87 9.34
C TRP A 160 23.96 9.26 10.73
N ALA A 161 23.43 8.05 10.79
CA ALA A 161 23.22 7.36 12.07
C ALA A 161 23.42 5.85 11.93
N ARG A 162 23.77 5.23 13.04
CA ARG A 162 23.88 3.77 13.14
C ARG A 162 22.48 3.16 13.24
N LEU A 163 22.27 2.03 12.56
CA LEU A 163 21.16 1.12 12.77
C LEU A 163 21.75 -0.15 13.36
N ALA A 164 21.48 -0.39 14.64
CA ALA A 164 22.05 -1.50 15.38
C ALA A 164 21.40 -2.83 15.02
N ALA A 165 22.19 -3.91 15.04
CA ALA A 165 21.67 -5.27 15.17
C ALA A 165 21.60 -5.64 16.66
N ASN A 166 20.72 -6.57 17.04
CA ASN A 166 20.61 -6.99 18.44
C ASN A 166 21.71 -8.00 18.81
N HIS A 167 22.83 -7.48 19.31
CA HIS A 167 23.97 -8.28 19.77
C HIS A 167 23.74 -8.98 21.10
N ASP A 168 22.92 -8.41 21.98
CA ASP A 168 22.67 -8.94 23.32
C ASP A 168 21.79 -10.20 23.28
N GLY A 169 21.01 -10.37 22.19
CA GLY A 169 20.14 -11.54 22.00
C GLY A 169 19.00 -11.64 23.00
N ASP A 170 18.70 -10.59 23.78
CA ASP A 170 17.63 -10.62 24.78
C ASP A 170 16.54 -9.54 24.50
N PRO A 171 15.35 -9.90 24.00
CA PRO A 171 15.02 -11.21 23.46
C PRO A 171 15.49 -11.33 22.00
N ALA A 172 15.99 -12.51 21.62
CA ALA A 172 16.64 -12.76 20.33
C ALA A 172 15.72 -12.59 19.10
N TRP A 173 14.40 -12.60 19.29
CA TRP A 173 13.43 -12.45 18.21
C TRP A 173 13.18 -10.98 17.81
N ILE A 174 13.71 -10.01 18.56
CA ILE A 174 13.82 -8.61 18.15
C ILE A 174 15.23 -8.44 17.61
N ILE A 175 15.41 -8.35 16.30
CA ILE A 175 16.74 -8.58 15.69
C ILE A 175 17.53 -7.31 15.37
N GLY A 176 16.92 -6.13 15.41
CA GLY A 176 17.63 -4.88 15.14
C GLY A 176 16.74 -3.65 15.12
N ASP A 177 17.38 -2.51 14.90
CA ASP A 177 16.72 -1.22 14.73
C ASP A 177 15.88 -1.20 13.44
N SER A 178 14.84 -0.37 13.45
CA SER A 178 14.01 -0.12 12.28
C SER A 178 13.71 1.37 12.13
N TYR A 179 13.37 1.79 10.91
CA TYR A 179 12.90 3.15 10.67
C TYR A 179 11.99 3.23 9.44
N LEU A 180 11.19 4.31 9.38
CA LEU A 180 10.41 4.68 8.20
C LEU A 180 11.18 5.68 7.34
N GLU A 181 11.34 5.31 6.08
CA GLU A 181 11.89 6.13 5.01
C GLU A 181 10.79 7.03 4.41
N PRO A 182 10.95 8.36 4.44
CA PRO A 182 10.02 9.25 3.77
C PRO A 182 10.20 9.19 2.24
N SER A 183 9.09 9.42 1.53
CA SER A 183 9.06 9.49 0.07
C SER A 183 10.12 10.45 -0.49
N TYR A 184 10.74 10.04 -1.59
CA TYR A 184 11.79 10.74 -2.34
C TYR A 184 13.08 11.08 -1.59
N ARG A 185 13.25 10.70 -0.32
CA ARG A 185 14.49 10.97 0.41
C ARG A 185 15.62 10.07 -0.11
N PRO A 186 16.72 10.64 -0.64
CA PRO A 186 17.89 9.85 -0.99
C PRO A 186 18.46 9.13 0.23
N HIS A 187 18.81 7.86 0.06
CA HIS A 187 19.39 7.06 1.14
C HIS A 187 20.39 6.01 0.65
N SER A 188 21.26 5.57 1.55
CA SER A 188 22.22 4.49 1.33
C SER A 188 22.80 3.96 2.65
N TYR A 189 23.43 2.80 2.59
CA TYR A 189 23.94 2.05 3.73
C TYR A 189 25.37 1.55 3.51
N ALA A 190 26.15 1.54 4.59
CA ALA A 190 27.46 0.89 4.68
C ALA A 190 27.56 0.10 5.97
N LEU A 191 28.47 -0.87 6.04
CA LEU A 191 28.76 -1.58 7.28
C LEU A 191 29.34 -0.61 8.32
N ALA A 192 28.89 -0.71 9.57
CA ALA A 192 29.46 0.05 10.68
C ALA A 192 30.68 -0.66 11.30
N THR A 193 30.80 -1.97 11.08
CA THR A 193 31.91 -2.82 11.53
C THR A 193 32.37 -3.73 10.37
N ALA A 194 33.30 -4.66 10.62
CA ALA A 194 33.69 -5.67 9.63
C ALA A 194 32.69 -6.84 9.53
N GLU A 195 31.73 -6.92 10.46
CA GLU A 195 30.73 -7.98 10.48
C GLU A 195 29.72 -7.77 9.34
N PRO A 196 29.36 -8.82 8.57
CA PRO A 196 28.39 -8.68 7.50
C PRO A 196 27.01 -8.32 8.08
N ALA A 197 26.23 -7.59 7.30
CA ALA A 197 24.87 -7.23 7.68
C ALA A 197 23.94 -7.29 6.48
N ARG A 198 22.67 -7.61 6.77
CA ARG A 198 21.58 -7.51 5.82
C ARG A 198 20.51 -6.55 6.34
N ILE A 199 19.74 -5.97 5.43
CA ILE A 199 18.50 -5.28 5.76
C ILE A 199 17.33 -5.89 5.01
N ILE A 200 16.13 -5.71 5.55
CA ILE A 200 14.91 -5.70 4.73
C ILE A 200 14.58 -4.26 4.43
N SER A 201 14.31 -3.93 3.17
CA SER A 201 13.65 -2.70 2.76
C SER A 201 12.28 -3.07 2.19
N TYR A 202 11.23 -2.66 2.89
CA TYR A 202 9.85 -2.96 2.53
C TYR A 202 9.11 -1.69 2.15
N THR A 203 9.09 -1.45 0.85
CA THR A 203 8.34 -0.35 0.21
C THR A 203 6.85 -0.70 0.14
N CYS A 204 5.98 0.29 0.37
CA CYS A 204 4.57 0.17 0.05
C CYS A 204 4.19 1.08 -1.12
N LYS A 205 3.13 0.69 -1.83
CA LYS A 205 2.52 1.53 -2.86
C LYS A 205 2.15 2.88 -2.26
N SER A 206 2.61 3.96 -2.88
CA SER A 206 2.23 5.30 -2.45
C SER A 206 0.77 5.59 -2.80
N ASN A 207 0.01 6.07 -1.81
CA ASN A 207 -1.36 6.57 -2.01
C ASN A 207 -1.41 7.79 -2.96
N LEU A 208 -0.26 8.44 -3.24
CA LEU A 208 -0.14 9.51 -4.22
C LEU A 208 0.10 9.01 -5.65
N GLN A 209 0.44 7.73 -5.86
CA GLN A 209 0.86 7.21 -7.17
C GLN A 209 -0.19 7.48 -8.26
N ALA A 210 -1.47 7.24 -7.96
CA ALA A 210 -2.56 7.45 -8.93
C ALA A 210 -2.75 8.93 -9.27
N LEU A 211 -2.66 9.82 -8.27
CA LEU A 211 -2.74 11.26 -8.47
C LEU A 211 -1.58 11.77 -9.30
N LEU A 212 -0.34 11.37 -8.98
CA LEU A 212 0.86 11.81 -9.70
C LEU A 212 0.87 11.30 -11.15
N ALA A 213 0.43 10.05 -11.38
CA ALA A 213 0.28 9.53 -12.74
C ALA A 213 -0.72 10.33 -13.57
N LEU A 214 -1.82 10.81 -12.96
CA LEU A 214 -2.77 11.70 -13.61
C LEU A 214 -2.17 13.09 -13.85
N ALA A 215 -1.52 13.67 -12.83
CA ALA A 215 -0.95 15.00 -12.87
C ALA A 215 0.12 15.17 -13.94
N ASN A 216 0.88 14.11 -14.26
CA ASN A 216 1.85 14.10 -15.36
C ASN A 216 1.25 14.37 -16.76
N HIS A 217 -0.08 14.30 -16.90
CA HIS A 217 -0.77 14.59 -18.15
C HIS A 217 -1.39 16.00 -18.16
N TRP A 218 -1.25 16.78 -17.08
CA TRP A 218 -1.76 18.15 -17.02
C TRP A 218 -0.78 19.12 -17.70
N PRO A 219 -1.28 20.22 -18.29
CA PRO A 219 -0.39 21.30 -18.73
C PRO A 219 0.38 21.91 -17.55
N ASP A 220 1.64 22.28 -17.77
CA ASP A 220 2.52 22.81 -16.70
C ASP A 220 1.88 23.94 -15.87
N PRO A 221 1.24 24.97 -16.45
CA PRO A 221 0.63 26.04 -15.65
C PRO A 221 -0.52 25.56 -14.74
N VAL A 222 -1.20 24.47 -15.10
CA VAL A 222 -2.25 23.87 -14.29
C VAL A 222 -1.64 23.09 -13.13
N PHE A 223 -0.53 22.39 -13.38
CA PHE A 223 0.21 21.70 -12.33
C PHE A 223 0.83 22.68 -11.34
N ASP A 224 1.44 23.77 -11.82
CA ASP A 224 1.98 24.83 -10.96
C ASP A 224 0.90 25.41 -10.06
N ARG A 225 -0.30 25.65 -10.60
CA ARG A 225 -1.44 26.10 -9.81
C ARG A 225 -1.86 25.09 -8.74
N PHE A 226 -1.85 23.80 -9.06
CA PHE A 226 -2.11 22.75 -8.08
C PHE A 226 -1.07 22.77 -6.96
N VAL A 227 0.22 22.97 -7.27
CA VAL A 227 1.28 23.10 -6.27
C VAL A 227 1.07 24.35 -5.39
N GLU A 228 0.71 25.48 -5.98
CA GLU A 228 0.41 26.72 -5.25
C GLU A 228 -0.73 26.53 -4.25
N ASP A 229 -1.82 25.86 -4.64
CA ASP A 229 -2.97 25.60 -3.78
C ASP A 229 -2.59 24.82 -2.51
N TRP A 230 -1.51 24.02 -2.55
CA TRP A 230 -0.99 23.23 -1.42
C TRP A 230 0.26 23.84 -0.75
N SER A 231 0.67 25.04 -1.14
CA SER A 231 1.86 25.71 -0.58
C SER A 231 1.65 26.29 0.82
N ALA A 232 0.39 26.56 1.18
CA ALA A 232 -0.01 26.95 2.53
C ALA A 232 0.00 25.74 3.48
N ASP A 233 -0.30 25.98 4.77
CA ASP A 233 -0.63 24.89 5.69
C ASP A 233 -1.72 23.98 5.09
N ALA A 234 -1.56 22.66 5.22
CA ALA A 234 -2.42 21.69 4.54
C ALA A 234 -3.91 21.83 4.91
N HIS A 235 -4.23 22.32 6.11
CA HIS A 235 -5.61 22.50 6.58
C HIS A 235 -6.24 23.74 5.98
N ALA A 236 -5.50 24.85 6.00
CA ALA A 236 -5.89 26.08 5.34
C ALA A 236 -6.13 25.84 3.85
N ALA A 237 -5.20 25.12 3.20
CA ALA A 237 -5.32 24.70 1.80
C ALA A 237 -6.59 23.87 1.56
N MET A 238 -6.82 22.81 2.35
CA MET A 238 -7.97 21.93 2.18
C MET A 238 -9.30 22.69 2.33
N LEU A 239 -9.43 23.56 3.35
CA LEU A 239 -10.64 24.36 3.54
C LEU A 239 -10.85 25.35 2.38
N ALA A 240 -9.80 26.05 1.94
CA ALA A 240 -9.87 27.01 0.85
C ALA A 240 -10.26 26.35 -0.49
N ILE A 241 -9.64 25.22 -0.82
CA ILE A 241 -9.95 24.42 -2.01
C ILE A 241 -11.40 23.93 -1.95
N ALA A 242 -11.84 23.40 -0.80
CA ALA A 242 -13.21 22.91 -0.63
C ALA A 242 -14.26 24.01 -0.76
N ALA A 243 -14.02 25.18 -0.15
CA ALA A 243 -14.89 26.34 -0.23
C ALA A 243 -14.99 26.87 -1.67
N THR A 244 -13.85 27.03 -2.35
CA THR A 244 -13.78 27.49 -3.74
C THR A 244 -14.51 26.54 -4.68
N ARG A 245 -14.31 25.21 -4.53
CA ARG A 245 -15.00 24.19 -5.33
C ARG A 245 -16.51 24.27 -5.22
N ARG A 246 -17.03 24.82 -4.13
CA ARG A 246 -18.46 24.96 -3.82
C ARG A 246 -18.98 26.39 -3.96
N GLY A 247 -18.16 27.30 -4.47
CA GLY A 247 -18.56 28.68 -4.75
C GLY A 247 -18.76 29.54 -3.51
N PHE A 248 -18.13 29.20 -2.38
CA PHE A 248 -18.20 30.01 -1.17
C PHE A 248 -17.07 31.04 -1.11
N THR A 249 -17.42 32.30 -0.80
CA THR A 249 -16.49 33.24 -0.18
C THR A 249 -16.37 32.93 1.32
N VAL A 250 -15.31 33.40 1.98
CA VAL A 250 -15.16 33.21 3.43
C VAL A 250 -16.35 33.78 4.21
N ALA A 251 -16.83 34.97 3.84
CA ALA A 251 -17.99 35.58 4.49
C ALA A 251 -19.28 34.77 4.30
N ALA A 252 -19.52 34.24 3.09
CA ALA A 252 -20.68 33.38 2.83
C ALA A 252 -20.59 32.07 3.61
N LEU A 253 -19.40 31.46 3.69
CA LEU A 253 -19.17 30.25 4.45
C LEU A 253 -19.37 30.46 5.95
N ALA A 254 -18.83 31.55 6.50
CA ALA A 254 -19.00 31.96 7.89
C ALA A 254 -20.49 32.04 8.25
N SER A 255 -21.25 32.77 7.43
CA SER A 255 -22.68 32.96 7.64
C SER A 255 -23.46 31.65 7.52
N ALA A 256 -23.15 30.81 6.53
CA ALA A 256 -23.86 29.55 6.30
C ALA A 256 -23.58 28.52 7.41
N ALA A 257 -22.34 28.48 7.91
CA ALA A 257 -21.95 27.56 8.98
C ALA A 257 -22.28 28.08 10.40
N GLY A 258 -22.69 29.35 10.52
CA GLY A 258 -22.89 30.00 11.82
C GLY A 258 -21.59 30.07 12.62
N ILE A 259 -20.49 30.40 11.95
CA ILE A 259 -19.14 30.52 12.53
C ILE A 259 -18.68 31.97 12.38
N SER A 260 -17.91 32.46 13.36
CA SER A 260 -17.29 33.78 13.28
C SER A 260 -16.40 33.87 12.04
N ARG A 261 -16.57 34.94 11.25
CA ARG A 261 -15.69 35.21 10.11
C ARG A 261 -14.22 35.29 10.56
N GLN A 262 -13.95 35.91 11.72
CA GLN A 262 -12.60 36.04 12.25
C GLN A 262 -11.95 34.67 12.47
N HIS A 263 -12.67 33.72 13.07
CA HIS A 263 -12.12 32.38 13.31
C HIS A 263 -11.82 31.62 12.00
N LEU A 264 -12.61 31.85 10.94
CA LEU A 264 -12.30 31.30 9.62
C LEU A 264 -11.07 31.98 9.00
N ASP A 265 -10.97 33.30 9.09
CA ASP A 265 -9.81 34.05 8.59
C ASP A 265 -8.53 33.61 9.34
N ASP A 266 -8.59 33.44 10.67
CA ASP A 266 -7.47 32.95 11.50
C ASP A 266 -7.06 31.52 11.12
N HIS A 267 -8.02 30.63 10.90
CA HIS A 267 -7.74 29.26 10.46
C HIS A 267 -7.09 29.21 9.07
N LEU A 268 -7.58 30.02 8.13
CA LEU A 268 -7.00 30.13 6.79
C LEU A 268 -5.60 30.78 6.80
N ALA A 269 -5.27 31.53 7.85
CA ALA A 269 -3.92 32.04 8.10
C ALA A 269 -3.00 31.02 8.80
N GLY A 270 -3.50 29.83 9.12
CA GLY A 270 -2.72 28.72 9.71
C GLY A 270 -2.98 28.45 11.19
N ASP A 271 -3.86 29.20 11.87
CA ASP A 271 -4.25 28.89 13.24
C ASP A 271 -5.28 27.75 13.27
N THR A 272 -4.79 26.52 13.22
CA THR A 272 -5.64 25.32 13.25
C THR A 272 -6.53 25.23 14.51
N ALA A 273 -6.17 25.90 15.61
CA ALA A 273 -6.92 25.89 16.86
C ALA A 273 -8.10 26.88 16.86
N ALA A 274 -8.18 27.79 15.89
CA ALA A 274 -9.29 28.75 15.76
C ALA A 274 -10.66 28.09 15.52
N LEU A 275 -10.67 26.85 15.01
CA LEU A 275 -11.89 26.06 14.77
C LEU A 275 -11.88 24.78 15.60
N ASP A 276 -12.88 24.63 16.47
CA ASP A 276 -13.09 23.39 17.21
C ASP A 276 -13.76 22.31 16.35
N LEU A 277 -13.84 21.08 16.88
CA LEU A 277 -14.47 19.95 16.21
C LEU A 277 -15.94 20.20 15.82
N VAL A 278 -16.67 21.00 16.60
CA VAL A 278 -18.07 21.33 16.33
C VAL A 278 -18.17 22.24 15.11
N ALA A 279 -17.30 23.25 15.03
CA ALA A 279 -17.17 24.15 13.89
C ALA A 279 -16.77 23.38 12.63
N LEU A 280 -15.77 22.49 12.71
CA LEU A 280 -15.34 21.67 11.57
C LEU A 280 -16.47 20.77 11.04
N ARG A 281 -17.27 20.16 11.92
CA ARG A 281 -18.45 19.37 11.52
C ARG A 281 -19.52 20.21 10.82
N ARG A 282 -19.77 21.45 11.29
CA ARG A 282 -20.70 22.38 10.63
C ARG A 282 -20.20 22.77 9.25
N LEU A 283 -18.91 23.08 9.11
CA LEU A 283 -18.28 23.35 7.81
C LEU A 283 -18.41 22.16 6.87
N GLY A 284 -18.12 20.95 7.37
CA GLY A 284 -18.30 19.72 6.61
C GLY A 284 -19.73 19.54 6.10
N ALA A 285 -20.73 19.78 6.95
CA ALA A 285 -22.13 19.71 6.56
C ALA A 285 -22.53 20.77 5.52
N VAL A 286 -22.11 22.03 5.70
CA VAL A 286 -22.42 23.13 4.76
C VAL A 286 -21.78 22.93 3.41
N LEU A 287 -20.53 22.48 3.40
CA LEU A 287 -19.81 22.20 2.18
C LEU A 287 -20.31 20.87 1.57
N GLY A 288 -20.80 19.91 2.35
CA GLY A 288 -21.00 18.55 1.86
C GLY A 288 -19.64 17.88 1.60
N LEU A 289 -18.78 17.93 2.62
CA LEU A 289 -17.46 17.31 2.66
C LEU A 289 -17.31 16.53 3.97
N ASP A 290 -16.49 15.48 3.96
CA ASP A 290 -16.15 14.76 5.17
C ASP A 290 -15.25 15.62 6.07
N TYR A 291 -15.80 16.10 7.19
CA TYR A 291 -15.08 17.00 8.11
C TYR A 291 -13.75 16.41 8.62
N ARG A 292 -13.56 15.09 8.56
CA ARG A 292 -12.31 14.43 8.97
C ARG A 292 -11.11 14.92 8.15
N LEU A 293 -11.33 15.36 6.90
CA LEU A 293 -10.29 15.94 6.05
C LEU A 293 -9.81 17.33 6.52
N LEU A 294 -10.56 17.98 7.41
CA LEU A 294 -10.21 19.28 8.00
C LEU A 294 -9.48 19.14 9.34
N LEU A 295 -9.33 17.91 9.86
CA LEU A 295 -8.62 17.68 11.12
C LEU A 295 -7.10 17.72 10.89
N PRO A 296 -6.32 18.28 11.84
CA PRO A 296 -4.87 18.23 11.79
C PRO A 296 -4.36 16.77 11.87
N PRO A 297 -3.46 16.32 10.99
CA PRO A 297 -2.84 15.02 11.12
C PRO A 297 -1.87 15.02 12.30
N ALA A 298 -1.72 13.86 12.93
CA ALA A 298 -0.60 13.64 13.82
C ALA A 298 0.63 13.30 12.97
N HIS A 299 1.65 14.16 12.99
CA HIS A 299 2.95 13.87 12.40
C HIS A 299 3.90 13.35 13.47
N GLN A 300 4.52 12.20 13.21
CA GLN A 300 5.59 11.66 14.05
C GLN A 300 6.79 11.35 13.18
N HIS A 301 7.69 12.33 13.04
CA HIS A 301 8.95 12.20 12.33
C HIS A 301 9.98 13.24 12.82
N ASP A 302 11.24 13.02 12.51
CA ASP A 302 12.32 13.98 12.72
C ASP A 302 12.31 15.09 11.64
N ALA A 303 13.29 16.00 11.72
CA ALA A 303 13.41 17.13 10.80
C ALA A 303 13.65 16.75 9.32
N ILE A 304 14.03 15.50 9.03
CA ILE A 304 14.21 15.01 7.65
C ILE A 304 13.05 14.11 7.20
N GLY A 305 12.05 13.91 8.06
CA GLY A 305 10.86 13.10 7.78
C GLY A 305 10.96 11.63 8.18
N LYS A 306 12.05 11.22 8.86
CA LYS A 306 12.26 9.84 9.30
C LYS A 306 11.58 9.57 10.64
N THR A 307 11.11 8.34 10.81
CA THR A 307 10.63 7.84 12.11
C THR A 307 11.45 6.63 12.51
N SER A 308 12.30 6.75 13.54
CA SER A 308 13.16 5.66 14.03
C SER A 308 12.51 4.89 15.17
N CYS A 309 12.82 3.59 15.27
CA CYS A 309 12.51 2.74 16.41
C CYS A 309 13.72 1.86 16.72
N SER A 310 14.34 2.11 17.87
CA SER A 310 15.45 1.32 18.41
C SER A 310 15.00 -0.07 18.88
N ILE A 311 15.95 -0.95 19.09
CA ILE A 311 15.74 -2.24 19.76
C ILE A 311 15.06 -2.03 21.14
N GLU A 312 15.51 -1.07 21.94
CA GLU A 312 14.93 -0.76 23.26
C GLU A 312 13.47 -0.29 23.16
N GLN A 313 13.18 0.58 22.20
CA GLN A 313 11.81 1.02 21.94
C GLN A 313 10.94 -0.16 21.48
N SER A 314 11.47 -1.05 20.65
CA SER A 314 10.78 -2.27 20.23
C SER A 314 10.49 -3.17 21.45
N ARG A 315 11.49 -3.41 22.32
CA ARG A 315 11.36 -4.16 23.58
C ARG A 315 10.28 -3.57 24.49
N ALA A 316 10.18 -2.25 24.58
CA ALA A 316 9.16 -1.58 25.39
C ALA A 316 7.72 -1.79 24.90
N THR A 317 7.53 -2.29 23.67
CA THR A 317 6.21 -2.55 23.07
C THR A 317 5.82 -4.03 23.05
N ILE A 318 6.61 -4.89 23.71
CA ILE A 318 6.33 -6.33 23.83
C ILE A 318 4.95 -6.54 24.45
N ARG A 319 4.13 -7.35 23.78
CA ARG A 319 2.77 -7.67 24.22
C ARG A 319 2.30 -9.00 23.66
N GLU A 320 1.30 -9.58 24.32
CA GLU A 320 0.56 -10.72 23.79
C GLU A 320 -0.39 -10.26 22.68
N PHE A 321 -0.44 -11.04 21.59
CA PHE A 321 -1.31 -10.83 20.45
C PHE A 321 -1.80 -12.19 19.95
N HIS A 322 -3.08 -12.50 20.22
CA HIS A 322 -3.65 -13.83 20.02
C HIS A 322 -2.82 -14.93 20.70
N SER A 323 -2.13 -15.76 19.91
CA SER A 323 -1.28 -16.86 20.40
C SER A 323 0.20 -16.59 20.19
N TYR A 324 0.59 -15.31 20.11
CA TYR A 324 1.93 -14.86 19.77
C TYR A 324 2.36 -13.77 20.73
N THR A 325 3.67 -13.61 20.90
CA THR A 325 4.24 -12.41 21.51
C THR A 325 4.77 -11.53 20.40
N VAL A 326 4.42 -10.24 20.38
CA VAL A 326 4.82 -9.30 19.32
C VAL A 326 5.46 -8.05 19.89
N ALA A 327 6.33 -7.42 19.10
CA ALA A 327 6.91 -6.11 19.37
C ALA A 327 6.83 -5.26 18.11
N SER A 328 6.61 -3.96 18.28
CA SER A 328 6.46 -3.01 17.18
C SER A 328 7.80 -2.61 16.59
N MET A 329 7.86 -2.51 15.27
CA MET A 329 8.90 -1.78 14.56
C MET A 329 8.53 -0.29 14.46
N ALA A 330 9.32 0.49 13.71
CA ALA A 330 8.97 1.86 13.37
C ALA A 330 7.61 1.95 12.65
N ALA A 331 6.78 2.90 13.10
CA ALA A 331 5.46 3.19 12.55
C ALA A 331 5.19 4.69 12.69
N ALA A 332 4.37 5.26 11.81
CA ALA A 332 3.97 6.66 11.92
C ALA A 332 2.55 6.90 11.40
N PRO A 333 1.76 7.82 12.01
CA PRO A 333 0.37 8.02 11.62
C PRO A 333 0.20 8.56 10.19
N GLN A 334 1.21 9.26 9.64
CA GLN A 334 1.20 9.72 8.25
C GLN A 334 1.35 8.58 7.21
N LEU A 335 1.69 7.36 7.64
CA LEU A 335 1.85 6.17 6.80
C LEU A 335 1.05 4.99 7.39
N PRO A 336 -0.28 5.11 7.54
CA PRO A 336 -1.09 4.18 8.33
C PRO A 336 -1.14 2.76 7.74
N ASP A 337 -0.92 2.64 6.43
CA ASP A 337 -0.94 1.37 5.72
C ASP A 337 0.36 0.58 5.89
N LEU A 338 1.44 1.20 6.37
CA LEU A 338 2.76 0.56 6.50
C LEU A 338 2.98 0.09 7.93
N VAL A 339 3.04 -1.23 8.12
CA VAL A 339 3.09 -1.87 9.44
C VAL A 339 4.27 -2.84 9.50
N GLY A 340 5.00 -2.84 10.63
CA GLY A 340 6.06 -3.80 10.91
C GLY A 340 6.01 -4.33 12.34
N LEU A 341 6.12 -5.65 12.50
CA LEU A 341 6.16 -6.32 13.79
C LEU A 341 7.27 -7.37 13.80
N PHE A 342 8.01 -7.43 14.91
CA PHE A 342 8.68 -8.66 15.31
C PHE A 342 7.65 -9.58 15.95
N MET A 343 7.73 -10.88 15.68
CA MET A 343 6.72 -11.85 16.11
C MET A 343 7.39 -13.15 16.57
N ARG A 344 7.18 -13.51 17.84
CA ARG A 344 7.59 -14.79 18.41
C ARG A 344 6.46 -15.81 18.34
N VAL A 345 6.79 -17.01 17.87
CA VAL A 345 5.91 -18.17 17.82
C VAL A 345 6.41 -19.19 18.84
N ASP A 346 5.56 -19.56 19.80
CA ASP A 346 5.85 -20.62 20.76
C ASP A 346 4.56 -21.41 21.07
N ARG A 347 4.28 -22.42 20.25
CA ARG A 347 2.97 -23.09 20.25
C ARG A 347 2.99 -24.54 19.76
N SER A 348 2.24 -25.39 20.45
CA SER A 348 2.17 -26.85 20.22
C SER A 348 1.01 -27.39 19.34
N ALA A 349 0.24 -26.53 18.62
CA ALA A 349 -0.66 -26.85 17.48
C ALA A 349 -2.21 -26.70 17.60
N ALA A 350 -2.79 -26.19 18.69
CA ALA A 350 -4.26 -26.30 18.90
C ALA A 350 -5.21 -25.43 18.03
N GLN A 351 -4.77 -24.35 17.36
CA GLN A 351 -5.61 -23.56 16.41
C GLN A 351 -4.73 -22.94 15.32
N PRO A 352 -4.59 -23.57 14.14
CA PRO A 352 -3.53 -23.23 13.19
C PRO A 352 -3.68 -21.86 12.52
N ALA A 353 -4.90 -21.35 12.34
CA ALA A 353 -5.17 -20.10 11.62
C ALA A 353 -6.03 -19.12 12.45
N ASN A 354 -5.37 -18.19 13.17
CA ASN A 354 -6.01 -17.19 14.03
C ASN A 354 -5.64 -15.74 13.68
N LEU A 355 -4.99 -15.54 12.53
CA LEU A 355 -4.68 -14.23 11.97
C LEU A 355 -5.52 -14.00 10.71
N VAL A 356 -6.04 -12.79 10.57
CA VAL A 356 -6.71 -12.28 9.38
C VAL A 356 -6.38 -10.78 9.30
N ASP A 357 -5.65 -10.39 8.26
CA ASP A 357 -5.32 -8.98 8.01
C ASP A 357 -6.23 -8.42 6.91
N HIS A 358 -6.51 -7.12 6.95
CA HIS A 358 -7.29 -6.46 5.91
C HIS A 358 -6.50 -6.21 4.61
N GLY A 359 -5.20 -6.00 4.75
CA GLY A 359 -4.24 -5.88 3.65
C GLY A 359 -3.39 -7.13 3.52
N ALA A 360 -2.54 -7.15 2.50
CA ALA A 360 -1.55 -8.19 2.32
C ALA A 360 -0.45 -8.11 3.38
N SER A 361 0.04 -9.29 3.78
CA SER A 361 1.10 -9.45 4.76
C SER A 361 2.26 -10.23 4.15
N HIS A 362 3.48 -9.76 4.40
CA HIS A 362 4.71 -10.47 4.10
C HIS A 362 5.35 -10.95 5.40
N TYR A 363 5.85 -12.17 5.37
CA TYR A 363 6.54 -12.80 6.50
C TYR A 363 7.93 -13.25 6.08
N LEU A 364 8.91 -13.03 6.96
CA LEU A 364 10.25 -13.62 6.84
C LEU A 364 10.58 -14.37 8.13
N ALA A 365 10.87 -15.67 8.02
CA ALA A 365 11.31 -16.48 9.15
C ALA A 365 12.75 -16.10 9.53
N THR A 366 12.94 -15.63 10.76
CA THR A 366 14.23 -15.15 11.25
C THR A 366 14.95 -16.21 12.08
N ASP A 367 14.20 -17.08 12.77
CA ASP A 367 14.77 -18.18 13.54
C ASP A 367 13.75 -19.31 13.80
N GLY A 368 14.27 -20.47 14.22
CA GLY A 368 13.49 -21.62 14.67
C GLY A 368 12.90 -22.48 13.54
N SER A 369 11.96 -23.34 13.92
CA SER A 369 11.27 -24.25 13.00
C SER A 369 9.77 -24.13 13.25
N MET A 370 9.07 -23.59 12.25
CA MET A 370 7.65 -23.30 12.33
C MET A 370 6.88 -24.01 11.23
N ILE A 371 5.56 -24.11 11.41
CA ILE A 371 4.61 -24.50 10.38
C ILE A 371 3.65 -23.32 10.21
N ALA A 372 3.59 -22.79 8.99
CA ALA A 372 2.56 -21.86 8.56
C ALA A 372 1.33 -22.64 8.11
N TRP A 373 0.16 -22.10 8.40
CA TRP A 373 -1.14 -22.65 8.05
C TRP A 373 -2.02 -21.57 7.43
N TRP A 374 -2.82 -21.93 6.43
CA TRP A 374 -3.80 -21.01 5.85
C TRP A 374 -4.99 -21.72 5.25
N LEU A 375 -6.12 -21.02 5.17
CA LEU A 375 -7.27 -21.42 4.38
C LEU A 375 -7.07 -20.98 2.94
N ASP A 376 -6.98 -21.94 2.03
CA ASP A 376 -6.78 -21.67 0.60
C ASP A 376 -8.09 -21.24 -0.09
N THR A 377 -8.00 -20.83 -1.36
CA THR A 377 -9.11 -20.32 -2.15
C THR A 377 -10.27 -21.32 -2.34
N ASP A 378 -10.00 -22.61 -2.21
CA ASP A 378 -10.97 -23.71 -2.25
C ASP A 378 -11.54 -24.09 -0.87
N GLY A 379 -11.14 -23.38 0.19
CA GLY A 379 -11.52 -23.67 1.57
C GLY A 379 -10.72 -24.81 2.21
N THR A 380 -9.67 -25.32 1.56
CA THR A 380 -8.80 -26.34 2.15
C THR A 380 -7.78 -25.72 3.10
N LEU A 381 -7.56 -26.39 4.24
CA LEU A 381 -6.48 -25.99 5.16
C LEU A 381 -5.15 -26.51 4.62
N ARG A 382 -4.26 -25.59 4.26
CA ARG A 382 -2.90 -25.88 3.80
C ARG A 382 -1.90 -25.66 4.92
N ARG A 383 -0.73 -26.28 4.77
CA ARG A 383 0.41 -26.11 5.68
C ARG A 383 1.73 -26.09 4.94
N GLN A 384 2.67 -25.31 5.44
CA GLN A 384 4.03 -25.21 4.92
C GLN A 384 5.02 -25.11 6.08
N ARG A 385 6.08 -25.91 6.04
CA ARG A 385 7.18 -25.75 7.01
C ARG A 385 8.00 -24.52 6.63
N LEU A 386 8.33 -23.70 7.61
CA LEU A 386 9.20 -22.54 7.46
C LEU A 386 10.49 -22.76 8.26
N ASN A 387 11.61 -22.57 7.58
CA ASN A 387 12.95 -22.49 8.13
C ASN A 387 13.44 -21.03 8.03
N ARG A 388 14.57 -20.73 8.65
CA ARG A 388 15.21 -19.41 8.54
C ARG A 388 15.38 -19.00 7.06
N ASP A 389 15.11 -17.73 6.78
CA ASP A 389 15.09 -17.09 5.47
C ASP A 389 14.01 -17.60 4.49
N ASP A 390 13.15 -18.54 4.89
CA ASP A 390 11.90 -18.79 4.17
C ASP A 390 10.94 -17.62 4.37
N SER A 391 10.12 -17.34 3.36
CA SER A 391 9.22 -16.19 3.34
C SER A 391 7.86 -16.54 2.77
N LEU A 392 6.86 -15.75 3.17
CA LEU A 392 5.49 -15.86 2.70
C LEU A 392 4.98 -14.49 2.28
N TRP A 393 4.18 -14.47 1.22
CA TRP A 393 3.15 -13.45 1.00
C TRP A 393 1.79 -14.07 1.32
N VAL A 394 0.95 -13.36 2.05
CA VAL A 394 -0.42 -13.76 2.40
C VAL A 394 -1.36 -12.68 1.90
N GLY A 395 -2.37 -13.09 1.12
CA GLY A 395 -3.35 -12.18 0.56
C GLY A 395 -4.28 -11.56 1.61
N PRO A 396 -4.95 -10.44 1.27
CA PRO A 396 -5.88 -9.77 2.16
C PRO A 396 -7.03 -10.71 2.55
N CYS A 397 -7.47 -10.62 3.80
CA CYS A 397 -8.57 -11.39 4.38
C CYS A 397 -8.38 -12.92 4.39
N VAL A 398 -7.16 -13.43 4.15
CA VAL A 398 -6.87 -14.88 4.20
C VAL A 398 -6.63 -15.31 5.66
N PRO A 399 -7.46 -16.23 6.22
CA PRO A 399 -7.20 -16.81 7.53
C PRO A 399 -5.92 -17.63 7.52
N HIS A 400 -4.97 -17.29 8.39
CA HIS A 400 -3.67 -17.94 8.48
C HIS A 400 -3.11 -17.92 9.91
N GLY A 401 -1.99 -18.61 10.14
CA GLY A 401 -1.30 -18.59 11.43
C GLY A 401 -0.08 -19.52 11.47
N PHE A 402 0.58 -19.54 12.62
CA PHE A 402 1.87 -20.21 12.79
C PHE A 402 1.89 -21.05 14.06
N THR A 403 2.53 -22.22 13.97
CA THR A 403 2.77 -23.13 15.11
C THR A 403 4.23 -23.57 15.12
N GLY A 404 4.71 -24.10 16.23
CA GLY A 404 6.11 -24.49 16.43
C GLY A 404 6.81 -23.53 17.39
N ASN A 405 8.13 -23.45 17.30
CA ASN A 405 8.94 -22.55 18.11
C ASN A 405 9.91 -21.81 17.18
N GLY A 406 9.83 -20.48 17.14
CA GLY A 406 10.61 -19.65 16.24
C GLY A 406 10.21 -18.18 16.25
N SER A 407 10.73 -17.43 15.28
CA SER A 407 10.45 -16.01 15.12
C SER A 407 10.30 -15.59 13.66
N LEU A 408 9.47 -14.58 13.45
CA LEU A 408 9.12 -14.01 12.16
C LEU A 408 9.22 -12.48 12.24
N ILE A 409 9.60 -11.87 11.13
CA ILE A 409 9.21 -10.49 10.82
C ILE A 409 7.87 -10.54 10.09
N LYS A 410 6.90 -9.74 10.54
CA LYS A 410 5.64 -9.49 9.83
C LYS A 410 5.64 -8.06 9.30
N LEU A 411 5.37 -7.91 8.02
CA LEU A 411 5.29 -6.63 7.32
C LEU A 411 3.93 -6.53 6.62
N GLY A 412 3.23 -5.42 6.79
CA GLY A 412 1.92 -5.19 6.20
C GLY A 412 1.93 -3.92 5.35
N ASN A 413 1.26 -3.96 4.20
CA ASN A 413 1.01 -2.77 3.40
C ASN A 413 -0.49 -2.62 3.11
N GLY A 414 -0.88 -1.52 2.45
CA GLY A 414 -2.26 -1.24 2.05
C GLY A 414 -2.70 -1.97 0.78
N GLU A 415 -1.91 -2.90 0.23
CA GLU A 415 -2.35 -3.67 -0.94
C GLU A 415 -3.44 -4.67 -0.51
N GLY A 416 -4.64 -4.57 -1.09
CA GLY A 416 -5.87 -5.11 -0.52
C GLY A 416 -6.87 -3.97 -0.37
N TYR A 417 -7.30 -3.66 0.86
CA TYR A 417 -7.94 -2.37 1.14
C TYR A 417 -7.20 -1.63 2.26
N GLY A 418 -6.79 -0.39 1.95
CA GLY A 418 -6.01 0.49 2.81
C GLY A 418 -6.87 1.47 3.61
N TYR A 419 -6.22 2.39 4.31
CA TYR A 419 -6.89 3.39 5.15
C TYR A 419 -7.87 4.27 4.36
N LEU A 420 -7.52 4.66 3.12
CA LEU A 420 -8.40 5.46 2.27
C LEU A 420 -9.70 4.70 1.92
N ASP A 421 -9.59 3.41 1.62
CA ASP A 421 -10.75 2.55 1.38
C ASP A 421 -11.59 2.40 2.66
N GLN A 422 -10.95 2.29 3.83
CA GLN A 422 -11.65 2.25 5.11
C GLN A 422 -12.45 3.54 5.36
N VAL A 423 -11.89 4.71 5.03
CA VAL A 423 -12.61 6.00 5.12
C VAL A 423 -13.83 5.98 4.21
N GLU A 424 -13.69 5.59 2.95
CA GLU A 424 -14.82 5.52 2.02
C GLU A 424 -15.89 4.51 2.48
N LEU A 425 -15.46 3.36 2.99
CA LEU A 425 -16.34 2.33 3.56
C LEU A 425 -17.15 2.82 4.76
N THR A 426 -16.69 3.82 5.50
CA THR A 426 -17.48 4.46 6.56
C THR A 426 -18.53 5.44 6.04
N ASN A 427 -18.35 5.97 4.82
CA ASN A 427 -19.31 6.86 4.16
C ASN A 427 -20.30 6.09 3.25
N THR A 428 -20.02 4.82 2.95
CA THR A 428 -20.82 3.99 2.05
C THR A 428 -22.11 3.48 2.71
N VAL A 429 -23.26 3.83 2.12
CA VAL A 429 -24.58 3.31 2.51
C VAL A 429 -24.71 1.83 2.12
N GLU A 430 -25.36 1.03 2.97
CA GLU A 430 -25.57 -0.41 2.73
C GLU A 430 -24.28 -1.16 2.34
N ARG A 431 -23.18 -0.83 3.02
CA ARG A 431 -21.81 -1.26 2.69
C ARG A 431 -21.68 -2.75 2.34
N THR A 432 -22.31 -3.63 3.12
CA THR A 432 -22.28 -5.08 2.88
C THR A 432 -22.96 -5.46 1.56
N ALA A 433 -24.10 -4.86 1.25
CA ALA A 433 -24.81 -5.09 0.00
C ALA A 433 -24.01 -4.54 -1.18
N THR A 434 -23.45 -3.34 -1.06
CA THR A 434 -22.59 -2.71 -2.07
C THR A 434 -21.39 -3.59 -2.42
N LEU A 435 -20.67 -4.11 -1.43
CA LEU A 435 -19.53 -5.01 -1.65
C LEU A 435 -19.96 -6.34 -2.31
N ARG A 436 -21.05 -6.95 -1.82
CA ARG A 436 -21.58 -8.20 -2.39
C ARG A 436 -22.06 -8.05 -3.82
N ARG A 437 -22.69 -6.92 -4.14
CA ARG A 437 -23.14 -6.59 -5.49
C ARG A 437 -21.97 -6.33 -6.43
N SER A 438 -21.00 -5.53 -5.98
CA SER A 438 -19.86 -5.12 -6.80
C SER A 438 -18.96 -6.28 -7.22
N ARG A 439 -18.90 -7.34 -6.40
CA ARG A 439 -18.11 -8.54 -6.70
C ARG A 439 -18.66 -9.23 -7.96
N HIS A 440 -17.93 -9.10 -9.07
CA HIS A 440 -18.32 -9.62 -10.38
C HIS A 440 -19.71 -9.13 -10.80
N ASP A 441 -20.02 -7.84 -10.59
CA ASP A 441 -21.28 -7.28 -11.07
C ASP A 441 -21.39 -7.39 -12.60
N ARG A 442 -22.39 -8.15 -13.06
CA ARG A 442 -22.68 -8.40 -14.47
C ARG A 442 -24.05 -7.88 -14.88
N ALA A 443 -24.74 -7.20 -13.97
CA ALA A 443 -26.06 -6.70 -14.27
C ALA A 443 -26.00 -5.46 -15.18
N ASP A 444 -27.02 -5.36 -16.03
CA ASP A 444 -27.30 -4.16 -16.79
C ASP A 444 -28.07 -3.13 -15.94
N TRP A 445 -28.51 -2.05 -16.60
CA TRP A 445 -29.30 -0.98 -16.00
C TRP A 445 -30.77 -1.33 -15.75
N GLY A 446 -31.16 -2.61 -15.88
CA GLY A 446 -32.55 -3.05 -15.77
C GLY A 446 -33.39 -2.63 -16.97
N TYR A 447 -32.79 -2.62 -18.16
CA TYR A 447 -33.52 -2.33 -19.39
C TYR A 447 -34.38 -3.53 -19.77
N ASP A 448 -35.64 -3.26 -20.14
CA ASP A 448 -36.49 -4.29 -20.72
C ASP A 448 -35.89 -4.77 -22.04
N GLN A 449 -35.88 -6.08 -22.26
CA GLN A 449 -35.60 -6.62 -23.58
C GLN A 449 -36.75 -6.19 -24.50
N PRO A 450 -36.47 -5.65 -25.70
CA PRO A 450 -37.52 -5.39 -26.68
C PRO A 450 -38.30 -6.68 -26.90
N THR A 451 -39.60 -6.66 -26.64
CA THR A 451 -40.48 -7.78 -27.00
C THR A 451 -40.43 -7.93 -28.52
N ALA A 452 -39.98 -9.11 -28.97
CA ALA A 452 -39.88 -9.47 -30.38
C ALA A 452 -41.23 -9.40 -31.12
#